data_AF-A0A832CN73-F1
#
_entry.id   AF-A0A832CN73-F1
#
_cell.length_a   1.000
_cell.length_b   1.000
_cell.length_c   1.000
_cell.angle_alpha   90.00
_cell.angle_beta   90.00
_cell.angle_gamma   90.00
#
_symmetry.space_group_name_H-M   'P 1'
#
loop_
_entity.id
_entity.type
_entity.pdbx_description
1 polymer ?
#
loop_
_entity_poly.entity_id
_entity_poly.type
_entity_poly.pdbx_seq_one_letter_code
_entity_poly.pdbx_strand_id
1 'polypeptide(L)'
;MGLGKAVRSWFQVKGRSAEHISFGLRRLAGIVLALYLVIHMVDISTLLLGREYYQALLNLFSSPVGLVFDIILWILLVAHGSLGLYSAIVEAGFLVDRRKELLVAAWAVVALFSLVGAVVIIHVMG
;
A
#
# COMPACT_ATOMS: atom_id res chain seq x y z
N MET A 1 24.07 17.92 2.37
CA MET A 1 23.74 16.83 3.33
C MET A 1 24.37 15.55 2.84
N GLY A 2 25.09 14.79 3.68
CA GLY A 2 25.68 13.52 3.26
C GLY A 2 24.62 12.42 3.11
N LEU A 3 24.73 11.60 2.06
CA LEU A 3 23.82 10.48 1.76
C LEU A 3 23.55 9.59 2.99
N GLY A 4 24.57 9.31 3.80
CA GLY A 4 24.43 8.52 5.03
C GLY A 4 23.49 9.13 6.08
N LYS A 5 23.47 10.47 6.24
CA LYS A 5 22.51 11.14 7.14
C LYS A 5 21.09 11.11 6.57
N ALA A 6 20.94 11.23 5.25
CA ALA A 6 19.65 11.18 4.58
C ALA A 6 19.02 9.78 4.69
N VAL A 7 19.80 8.71 4.52
CA VAL A 7 19.32 7.33 4.72
C VAL A 7 18.98 7.09 6.19
N ARG A 8 19.83 7.54 7.13
CA ARG A 8 19.57 7.33 8.56
C ARG A 8 18.34 8.09 9.07
N SER A 9 18.03 9.25 8.49
CA SER A 9 16.83 10.02 8.85
C SER A 9 15.54 9.36 8.36
N TRP A 10 15.58 8.52 7.32
CA TRP A 10 14.43 7.71 6.92
C TRP A 10 14.02 6.70 8.01
N PHE A 11 14.98 6.14 8.74
CA PHE A 11 14.75 5.12 9.78
C PHE A 11 14.55 5.68 11.20
N GLN A 12 14.65 7.00 11.41
CA GLN A 12 14.37 7.59 12.72
C GLN A 12 12.87 7.78 12.94
N VAL A 13 12.26 6.88 13.72
CA VAL A 13 10.84 6.92 14.10
C VAL A 13 10.61 7.69 15.40
N LYS A 14 11.61 7.78 16.29
CA LYS A 14 11.47 8.36 17.64
C LYS A 14 11.19 9.87 17.56
N GLY A 15 10.07 10.32 18.14
CA GLY A 15 9.66 11.73 18.17
C GLY A 15 8.86 12.22 16.96
N ARG A 16 8.43 11.33 16.06
CA ARG A 16 7.62 11.71 14.88
C ARG A 16 6.12 11.76 15.20
N SER A 17 5.45 12.80 14.72
CA SER A 17 3.98 12.90 14.77
C SER A 17 3.31 11.82 13.91
N ALA A 18 2.03 11.55 14.16
CA ALA A 18 1.23 10.65 13.34
C ALA A 18 1.25 11.04 11.85
N GLU A 19 1.32 12.34 11.54
CA GLU A 19 1.43 12.86 10.18
C GLU A 19 2.73 12.42 9.50
N HIS A 20 3.86 12.47 10.21
CA HIS A 20 5.15 12.03 9.68
C HIS A 20 5.18 10.52 9.41
N ILE A 21 4.58 9.71 10.29
CA ILE A 21 4.44 8.26 10.08
C ILE A 21 3.58 7.99 8.85
N SER A 22 2.44 8.68 8.75
CA SER A 22 1.50 8.55 7.63
C SER A 22 2.14 8.92 6.30
N PHE A 23 2.91 10.01 6.27
CA PHE A 23 3.67 10.43 5.10
C PHE A 23 4.69 9.37 4.67
N GLY A 24 5.47 8.84 5.62
CA GLY A 24 6.46 7.80 5.36
C GLY A 24 5.82 6.52 4.80
N LEU A 25 4.78 6.03 5.46
CA LEU A 25 4.04 4.83 5.05
C LEU A 25 3.46 4.99 3.65
N ARG A 26 2.76 6.11 3.38
CA ARG A 26 2.15 6.37 2.06
C ARG A 26 3.18 6.37 0.92
N ARG A 27 4.36 6.94 1.14
CA ARG A 27 5.43 6.96 0.12
C ARG A 27 6.00 5.57 -0.13
N LEU A 28 6.32 4.84 0.93
CA LEU A 28 6.81 3.47 0.80
C LEU A 28 5.78 2.59 0.10
N ALA A 29 4.50 2.67 0.51
CA ALA A 29 3.41 1.96 -0.13
C ALA A 29 3.29 2.32 -1.62
N GLY A 30 3.35 3.60 -1.97
CA GLY A 30 3.32 4.05 -3.37
C GLY A 30 4.46 3.49 -4.21
N ILE A 31 5.68 3.42 -3.66
CA ILE A 31 6.84 2.83 -4.35
C ILE A 31 6.62 1.33 -4.60
N VAL A 32 6.20 0.59 -3.56
CA VAL A 32 5.94 -0.85 -3.66
C VAL A 32 4.82 -1.13 -4.67
N LEU A 33 3.72 -0.36 -4.60
CA LEU A 33 2.59 -0.51 -5.52
C LEU A 33 2.95 -0.17 -6.96
N ALA A 34 3.78 0.85 -7.19
CA ALA A 34 4.24 1.19 -8.53
C ALA A 34 5.12 0.09 -9.14
N LEU A 35 6.01 -0.51 -8.34
CA LEU A 35 6.79 -1.67 -8.77
C LEU A 35 5.90 -2.88 -9.05
N TYR A 36 4.94 -3.15 -8.16
CA TYR A 36 3.98 -4.22 -8.36
C TYR A 36 3.11 -3.99 -9.59
N LEU A 37 2.70 -2.75 -9.89
CA LEU A 37 1.94 -2.44 -11.09
C LEU A 37 2.71 -2.85 -12.35
N VAL A 38 4.02 -2.60 -12.42
CA VAL A 38 4.84 -3.04 -13.56
C VAL A 38 4.87 -4.58 -13.65
N ILE A 39 5.05 -5.26 -12.53
CA ILE A 39 5.00 -6.73 -12.47
C ILE A 39 3.62 -7.24 -12.94
N HIS A 40 2.55 -6.58 -12.51
CA HIS A 40 1.18 -6.93 -12.85
C HIS A 40 0.91 -6.74 -14.35
N MET A 41 1.43 -5.66 -14.94
CA MET A 41 1.37 -5.46 -16.39
C MET A 41 2.10 -6.57 -17.16
N VAL A 42 3.23 -7.06 -16.66
CA VAL A 42 3.93 -8.20 -17.25
C VAL A 42 3.08 -9.47 -17.14
N ASP A 43 2.46 -9.72 -15.98
CA ASP A 43 1.62 -10.91 -15.80
C ASP A 43 0.46 -10.95 -16.79
N ILE A 44 -0.29 -9.86 -16.94
CA ILE A 44 -1.47 -9.84 -17.81
C ILE A 44 -1.07 -9.87 -19.28
N SER A 45 0.12 -9.37 -19.61
CA SER A 45 0.67 -9.45 -20.97
C SER A 45 0.96 -10.89 -21.39
N THR A 46 1.17 -11.82 -20.45
CA THR A 46 1.38 -13.23 -20.78
C THR A 46 0.14 -13.91 -21.36
N LEU A 47 -1.05 -13.34 -21.19
CA LEU A 47 -2.27 -13.80 -21.87
C LEU A 47 -2.11 -13.79 -23.40
N LEU A 48 -1.30 -12.85 -23.92
CA LEU A 48 -1.00 -12.75 -25.36
C LEU A 48 -0.04 -13.85 -25.84
N LEU A 49 0.74 -14.46 -24.93
CA LEU A 49 1.72 -15.49 -25.23
C LEU A 49 1.12 -16.90 -25.20
N GLY A 50 -0.06 -17.06 -24.63
CA GLY A 50 -0.78 -18.32 -24.53
C GLY A 50 -1.03 -18.76 -23.09
N ARG A 51 -1.99 -19.69 -22.94
CA ARG A 51 -2.52 -20.10 -21.63
C ARG A 51 -1.46 -20.69 -20.70
N GLU A 52 -0.47 -21.40 -21.25
CA GLU A 52 0.61 -22.03 -20.47
C GLU A 52 1.42 -21.01 -19.64
N TYR A 53 1.83 -19.91 -20.26
CA TYR A 53 2.63 -18.87 -19.60
C TYR A 53 1.85 -18.17 -18.50
N TYR A 54 0.57 -17.86 -18.76
CA TYR A 54 -0.31 -17.25 -17.77
C TYR A 54 -0.54 -18.19 -16.58
N GLN A 55 -0.76 -19.48 -16.83
CA GLN A 55 -0.96 -20.47 -15.76
C GLN A 55 0.30 -20.67 -14.91
N ALA A 56 1.49 -20.64 -15.51
CA ALA A 56 2.74 -20.72 -14.76
C ALA A 56 2.90 -19.57 -13.74
N LEU A 57 2.56 -18.33 -14.14
CA LEU A 57 2.55 -17.16 -13.25
C LEU A 57 1.42 -17.22 -12.22
N LEU A 58 0.21 -17.59 -12.62
CA LEU A 58 -0.93 -17.75 -11.72
C LEU A 58 -0.63 -18.74 -10.59
N ASN A 59 0.05 -19.85 -10.90
CA ASN A 59 0.40 -20.85 -9.89
C ASN A 59 1.36 -20.30 -8.81
N LEU A 60 2.20 -19.32 -9.16
CA LEU A 60 3.06 -18.63 -8.20
C LEU A 60 2.22 -17.77 -7.23
N PHE A 61 1.28 -16.99 -7.77
CA PHE A 61 0.41 -16.12 -6.97
C PHE A 61 -0.71 -16.87 -6.22
N SER A 62 -1.05 -18.08 -6.65
CA SER A 62 -2.01 -18.96 -5.96
C SER A 62 -1.37 -19.80 -4.84
N SER A 63 -0.07 -19.63 -4.60
CA SER A 63 0.64 -20.33 -3.51
C SER A 63 0.36 -19.69 -2.14
N PRO A 64 0.67 -20.37 -1.02
CA PRO A 64 0.60 -19.76 0.31
C PRO A 64 1.46 -18.50 0.45
N VAL A 65 2.55 -18.39 -0.32
CA VAL A 65 3.38 -17.17 -0.38
C VAL A 65 2.64 -16.05 -1.11
N GLY A 66 1.93 -16.39 -2.19
CA GLY A 66 1.06 -15.47 -2.92
C GLY A 66 -0.05 -14.90 -2.05
N LEU A 67 -0.68 -15.71 -1.20
CA LEU A 67 -1.66 -15.26 -0.20
C LEU A 67 -1.11 -14.15 0.70
N VAL A 68 0.09 -14.36 1.26
CA VAL A 68 0.74 -13.36 2.13
C VAL A 68 1.03 -12.08 1.34
N PHE A 69 1.49 -12.23 0.10
CA PHE A 69 1.78 -11.10 -0.78
C PHE A 69 0.53 -10.29 -1.11
N ASP A 70 -0.59 -10.94 -1.43
CA ASP A 70 -1.87 -10.31 -1.72
C ASP A 70 -2.41 -9.53 -0.51
N ILE A 71 -2.32 -10.10 0.70
CA ILE A 71 -2.70 -9.40 1.93
C ILE A 71 -1.83 -8.15 2.15
N ILE A 72 -0.51 -8.27 1.98
CA ILE A 72 0.41 -7.13 2.14
C ILE A 72 0.10 -6.04 1.10
N LEU A 73 -0.04 -6.42 -0.18
CA LEU A 73 -0.36 -5.48 -1.25
C LEU A 73 -1.71 -4.79 -1.02
N TRP A 74 -2.71 -5.53 -0.56
CA TRP A 74 -4.01 -4.95 -0.20
C TRP A 74 -3.86 -3.89 0.90
N ILE A 75 -3.17 -4.20 2.00
CA ILE A 75 -2.93 -3.25 3.09
C ILE A 75 -2.19 -2.01 2.57
N LEU A 76 -1.16 -2.19 1.75
CA LEU A 76 -0.41 -1.07 1.17
C LEU A 76 -1.29 -0.22 0.23
N LEU A 77 -2.15 -0.84 -0.57
CA LEU A 77 -3.09 -0.16 -1.46
C LEU A 77 -4.08 0.70 -0.66
N VAL A 78 -4.72 0.13 0.35
CA VAL A 78 -5.66 0.86 1.22
C VAL A 78 -4.94 1.99 1.96
N ALA A 79 -3.75 1.73 2.51
CA ALA A 79 -2.95 2.75 3.20
C ALA A 79 -2.55 3.89 2.25
N HIS A 80 -2.05 3.57 1.06
CA HIS A 80 -1.66 4.56 0.05
C HIS A 80 -2.85 5.43 -0.36
N GLY A 81 -3.98 4.81 -0.72
CA GLY A 81 -5.18 5.50 -1.15
C GLY A 81 -5.78 6.38 -0.04
N SER A 82 -5.99 5.83 1.15
CA SER A 82 -6.67 6.53 2.25
C SER A 82 -5.83 7.70 2.80
N LEU A 83 -4.54 7.45 3.09
CA LEU A 83 -3.64 8.50 3.56
C LEU A 83 -3.30 9.49 2.45
N GLY A 84 -3.33 9.07 1.18
CA GLY A 84 -3.16 9.94 0.03
C GLY A 84 -4.32 10.90 -0.14
N LEU A 85 -5.54 10.39 -0.04
CA LEU A 85 -6.76 11.20 -0.08
C LEU A 85 -6.79 12.22 1.07
N TYR A 86 -6.41 11.80 2.28
CA TYR A 86 -6.22 12.73 3.41
C TYR A 86 -5.26 13.88 3.04
N SER A 87 -4.08 13.57 2.51
CA SER A 87 -3.12 14.60 2.09
C SER A 87 -3.70 15.50 1.03
N ALA A 88 -4.32 14.92 -0.01
CA ALA A 88 -4.84 15.68 -1.14
C ALA A 88 -5.91 16.70 -0.70
N ILE A 89 -6.81 16.30 0.21
CA ILE A 89 -7.83 17.18 0.78
C ILE A 89 -7.17 18.35 1.54
N VAL A 90 -6.27 18.05 2.48
CA VAL A 90 -5.63 19.06 3.34
C VAL A 90 -4.72 19.98 2.52
N GLU A 91 -3.93 19.44 1.60
CA GLU A 91 -2.98 20.19 0.75
C GLU A 91 -3.70 21.03 -0.30
N ALA A 92 -4.91 20.64 -0.74
CA ALA A 92 -5.77 21.47 -1.58
C ALA A 92 -6.45 22.62 -0.81
N GLY A 93 -6.20 22.75 0.51
CA GLY A 93 -6.75 23.82 1.34
C GLY A 93 -8.12 23.50 1.95
N PHE A 94 -8.65 22.29 1.75
CA PHE A 94 -9.92 21.88 2.36
C PHE A 94 -9.70 21.32 3.77
N LEU A 95 -10.61 21.66 4.70
CA LEU A 95 -10.67 21.06 6.04
C LEU A 95 -9.33 21.13 6.83
N VAL A 96 -8.51 22.15 6.58
CA VAL A 96 -7.19 22.34 7.22
C VAL A 96 -7.30 22.44 8.75
N ASP A 97 -8.35 23.12 9.22
CA ASP A 97 -8.67 23.25 10.66
C ASP A 97 -9.04 21.91 11.29
N ARG A 98 -9.50 20.95 10.46
CA ARG A 98 -9.93 19.60 10.85
C ARG A 98 -8.96 18.50 10.46
N ARG A 99 -7.70 18.84 10.13
CA ARG A 99 -6.70 17.87 9.65
C ARG A 99 -6.47 16.70 10.61
N LYS A 100 -6.56 16.93 11.93
CA LYS A 100 -6.36 15.87 12.92
C LYS A 100 -7.52 14.88 12.91
N GLU A 101 -8.77 15.37 12.86
CA GLU A 101 -9.93 14.49 12.76
C GLU A 101 -9.93 13.73 11.43
N LEU A 102 -9.57 14.39 10.32
CA LEU A 102 -9.42 13.74 9.02
C LEU A 102 -8.35 12.67 9.01
N LEU A 103 -7.21 12.90 9.65
CA LEU A 103 -6.14 11.91 9.74
C LEU A 103 -6.59 10.68 10.53
N VAL A 104 -7.31 10.88 11.64
CA VAL A 104 -7.88 9.79 12.43
C VAL A 104 -8.90 9.00 11.61
N ALA A 105 -9.78 9.69 10.87
CA ALA A 105 -10.74 9.05 9.98
C ALA A 105 -10.03 8.23 8.89
N ALA A 106 -8.97 8.77 8.29
CA ALA A 106 -8.17 8.06 7.29
C ALA A 106 -7.55 6.77 7.87
N TRP A 107 -6.97 6.82 9.07
CA TRP A 107 -6.45 5.63 9.74
C TRP A 107 -7.54 4.62 10.13
N ALA A 108 -8.73 5.08 10.53
CA ALA A 108 -9.87 4.20 10.80
C ALA A 108 -10.29 3.45 9.52
N VAL A 109 -10.33 4.14 8.37
CA VAL A 109 -10.56 3.51 7.06
C VAL A 109 -9.46 2.51 6.74
N VAL A 110 -8.18 2.87 6.93
CA VAL A 110 -7.06 1.94 6.72
C VAL A 110 -7.23 0.67 7.53
N ALA A 111 -7.50 0.79 8.83
CA ALA A 111 -7.67 -0.37 9.71
C ALA A 111 -8.86 -1.24 9.30
N LEU A 112 -10.02 -0.61 9.07
CA LEU A 112 -11.25 -1.31 8.71
C LEU A 112 -11.13 -2.08 7.40
N PHE A 113 -10.74 -1.39 6.32
CA PHE A 113 -10.67 -2.02 4.99
C PHE A 113 -9.51 -3.02 4.88
N SER A 114 -8.40 -2.79 5.60
CA SER A 114 -7.33 -3.78 5.69
C SER A 114 -7.80 -5.07 6.35
N LEU A 115 -8.50 -4.96 7.49
CA LEU A 115 -9.01 -6.13 8.21
C LEU A 115 -10.05 -6.89 7.39
N VAL A 116 -11.05 -6.17 6.85
CA VAL A 116 -12.10 -6.78 6.02
C VAL A 116 -11.50 -7.46 4.79
N GLY A 117 -10.61 -6.77 4.06
CA GLY A 117 -9.98 -7.36 2.88
C GLY A 117 -9.09 -8.54 3.22
N ALA A 118 -8.32 -8.50 4.31
CA ALA A 118 -7.52 -9.65 4.73
C ALA A 118 -8.41 -10.87 5.05
N VAL A 119 -9.52 -10.68 5.77
CA VAL A 119 -10.48 -11.75 6.06
C VAL A 119 -11.07 -12.33 4.78
N VAL A 120 -11.48 -11.47 3.83
CA VAL A 120 -12.03 -11.90 2.54
C VAL A 120 -10.99 -12.67 1.74
N ILE A 121 -9.76 -12.17 1.63
CA ILE A 121 -8.66 -12.82 0.91
C ILE A 121 -8.39 -14.21 1.50
N ILE A 122 -8.27 -14.31 2.83
CA ILE A 122 -8.06 -15.60 3.51
C ILE A 122 -9.21 -16.56 3.25
N HIS A 123 -10.47 -16.08 3.30
CA HIS A 123 -11.63 -16.95 3.08
C HIS A 123 -11.75 -17.46 1.64
N VAL A 124 -11.30 -16.68 0.65
CA VAL A 124 -11.37 -17.05 -0.76
C VAL A 124 -10.21 -17.94 -1.20
N MET A 125 -9.03 -17.75 -0.61
CA MET A 125 -7.78 -18.41 -1.03
C MET A 125 -7.28 -19.50 -0.08
N GLY A 126 -7.78 -19.56 1.15
CA GLY A 126 -7.45 -20.58 2.14
C GLY A 126 -8.46 -21.72 2.17
#